data_AF-A0A7C4BQE8-F1
#
_entry.id   AF-A0A7C4BQE8-F1
#
_cell.length_a   1.000
_cell.length_b   1.000
_cell.length_c   1.000
_cell.angle_alpha   90.00
_cell.angle_beta   90.00
_cell.angle_gamma   90.00
#
_symmetry.space_group_name_H-M   'P 1'
#
loop_
_entity.id
_entity.type
_entity.pdbx_description
1 polymer ?
#
loop_
_entity_poly.entity_id
_entity_poly.type
_entity_poly.pdbx_seq_one_letter_code
_entity_poly.pdbx_strand_id
1 'polypeptide(L)' 'MKNPGVAAVLSFFFCGLGQIYNGQILKGIMMFVVYSISWFLMYVIIGFITTPILWIWGIYDAYRTAEKINRRNKTQS' A
#
# COMPACT_ATOMS: atom_id res chain seq x y z
N MET A 1 14.11 -12.58 1.46
CA MET A 1 13.20 -11.95 2.44
C MET A 1 12.90 -10.53 1.97
N LYS A 2 11.67 -10.04 2.10
CA LYS A 2 11.28 -8.66 1.77
C LYS A 2 11.58 -7.75 2.96
N ASN A 3 11.88 -6.46 2.75
CA ASN A 3 12.04 -5.53 3.87
C ASN A 3 10.72 -4.76 4.13
N PRO A 4 10.03 -4.96 5.27
CA PRO A 4 8.78 -4.27 5.57
C PRO A 4 8.90 -2.75 5.63
N GLY A 5 10.03 -2.21 6.12
CA GLY A 5 10.27 -0.78 6.15
C GLY A 5 10.38 -0.18 4.76
N VAL A 6 11.07 -0.87 3.84
CA VAL A 6 11.16 -0.45 2.43
C VAL A 6 9.79 -0.48 1.77
N ALA A 7 8.98 -1.52 2.00
CA ALA A 7 7.62 -1.60 1.49
C ALA A 7 6.74 -0.43 1.99
N ALA A 8 6.86 -0.08 3.27
CA ALA A 8 6.13 1.03 3.87
C ALA A 8 6.55 2.40 3.28
N VAL A 9 7.86 2.65 3.16
CA VAL A 9 8.38 3.90 2.60
C VAL A 9 7.99 4.05 1.11
N LEU A 10 8.00 2.95 0.35
CA LEU A 10 7.53 2.97 -1.04
C LEU A 10 6.05 3.37 -1.12
N SER A 11 5.19 2.80 -0.26
CA SER A 11 3.77 3.16 -0.22
C SER A 11 3.51 4.56 0.35
N PHE A 12 4.42 5.10 1.17
CA PHE A 12 4.35 6.47 1.66
C PHE A 12 4.54 7.47 0.53
N PHE A 13 5.57 7.29 -0.30
CA PHE A 13 5.84 8.18 -1.44
C PHE A 13 4.83 7.99 -2.58
N PHE A 14 4.40 6.75 -2.84
CA PHE A 14 3.45 6.45 -3.90
C PHE A 14 2.53 5.30 -3.50
N CYS A 15 1.23 5.58 -3.40
CA CYS A 15 0.24 4.56 -3.08
C CYS A 15 0.30 3.40 -4.10
N GLY A 16 0.43 2.17 -3.60
CA GLY A 16 0.51 0.95 -4.42
C GLY A 16 1.93 0.45 -4.72
N LEU A 17 2.99 1.26 -4.55
CA LEU A 17 4.36 0.80 -4.83
C LEU A 17 4.87 -0.25 -3.84
N GLY A 18 4.55 -0.16 -2.55
CA GLY A 18 4.94 -1.18 -1.58
C GLY A 18 4.30 -2.55 -1.86
N GLN A 19 3.09 -2.54 -2.41
CA GLN A 19 2.34 -3.72 -2.82
C GLN A 19 2.99 -4.36 -4.06
N ILE A 20 3.42 -3.54 -5.03
CA ILE A 20 4.23 -4.00 -6.18
C ILE A 20 5.57 -4.57 -5.72
N TYR A 21 6.26 -3.92 -4.78
CA TYR A 21 7.50 -4.41 -4.18
C TYR A 21 7.33 -5.77 -3.50
N ASN A 22 6.17 -5.99 -2.85
CA ASN A 22 5.79 -7.26 -2.26
C ASN A 22 5.41 -8.34 -3.29
N GLY A 23 5.43 -8.03 -4.58
CA GLY A 23 5.04 -8.95 -5.66
C GLY A 23 3.53 -9.00 -5.92
N GLN A 24 2.75 -8.12 -5.28
CA GLN A 24 1.30 -8.03 -5.46
C GLN A 24 0.95 -6.93 -6.48
N ILE A 25 1.33 -7.14 -7.74
CA ILE A 25 1.19 -6.13 -8.81
C ILE A 25 -0.27 -5.68 -8.98
N LEU A 26 -1.20 -6.63 -9.12
CA LEU A 26 -2.62 -6.32 -9.31
C LEU A 26 -3.18 -5.51 -8.14
N LYS A 27 -2.78 -5.83 -6.91
CA LYS A 27 -3.20 -5.09 -5.71
C LYS A 27 -2.64 -3.68 -5.70
N GLY A 28 -1.38 -3.50 -6.07
CA GLY A 28 -0.75 -2.18 -6.17
C GLY A 28 -1.44 -1.29 -7.20
N ILE A 29 -1.77 -1.84 -8.37
CA ILE A 29 -2.50 -1.11 -9.43
C ILE A 29 -3.91 -0.71 -8.93
N MET A 30 -4.66 -1.64 -8.32
CA MET A 30 -5.98 -1.33 -7.77
C MET A 30 -5.91 -0.21 -6.72
N MET A 31 -4.93 -0.27 -5.81
CA MET A 31 -4.72 0.79 -4.82
C MET A 31 -4.43 2.14 -5.47
N PHE A 32 -3.56 2.16 -6.48
CA PHE A 32 -3.21 3.38 -7.19
C PHE A 32 -4.45 4.01 -7.86
N VAL A 33 -5.30 3.20 -8.50
CA VAL A 33 -6.54 3.68 -9.13
C VAL A 33 -7.51 4.23 -8.08
N VAL A 34 -7.76 3.50 -7.00
CA VAL A 34 -8.68 3.94 -5.92
C VAL A 34 -8.17 5.22 -5.26
N TYR A 35 -6.87 5.31 -5.00
CA TYR A 35 -6.25 6.49 -4.43
C TYR A 35 -6.34 7.69 -5.37
N SER A 36 -6.09 7.49 -6.67
CA SER A 36 -6.24 8.52 -7.69
C SER A 36 -7.68 9.04 -7.77
N ILE A 37 -8.67 8.14 -7.73
CA ILE A 37 -10.09 8.53 -7.68
C ILE A 37 -10.38 9.32 -6.41
N SER A 38 -9.94 8.87 -5.23
CA SER A 38 -10.12 9.61 -3.97
C SER A 38 -9.48 11.01 -4.00
N TRP A 39 -8.32 11.12 -4.63
CA TRP A 39 -7.64 12.40 -4.85
C TRP A 39 -8.48 13.34 -5.73
N PHE A 40 -9.07 12.85 -6.82
CA PHE A 40 -10.03 13.64 -7.60
C PHE A 40 -11.29 14.00 -6.80
N LEU A 41 -11.74 13.14 -5.88
CA LEU A 41 -12.85 13.47 -4.99
C LEU A 41 -12.51 14.56 -3.97
N MET A 42 -11.24 14.97 -3.82
CA MET A 42 -10.83 16.04 -2.91
C MET A 42 -11.40 17.42 -3.30
N TYR A 43 -11.86 17.59 -4.55
CA TYR A 43 -12.68 18.75 -4.97
C TYR A 43 -14.06 18.79 -4.30
N VAL A 44 -14.47 17.68 -3.69
CA VAL A 44 -15.60 17.58 -2.78
C VAL A 44 -15.02 17.39 -1.37
N ILE A 45 -15.56 18.06 -0.35
CA ILE A 45 -15.04 18.01 1.04
C ILE A 45 -14.81 16.56 1.54
N ILE A 46 -15.57 15.59 1.01
CA ILE A 46 -15.45 14.16 1.27
C ILE A 46 -14.03 13.62 1.01
N GLY A 47 -13.36 14.05 -0.07
CA GLY A 47 -12.04 13.56 -0.42
C GLY A 47 -10.94 13.95 0.56
N PHE A 48 -11.14 15.00 1.38
CA PHE A 48 -10.20 15.38 2.44
C PHE A 48 -10.10 14.35 3.56
N ILE A 49 -11.15 13.56 3.78
CA ILE A 49 -11.16 12.53 4.83
C ILE A 49 -10.76 11.17 4.24
N THR A 50 -11.28 10.82 3.07
CA THR A 50 -11.03 9.49 2.47
C THR A 50 -9.59 9.31 2.00
N THR A 51 -8.97 10.36 1.44
CA THR A 51 -7.61 10.31 0.91
C THR A 51 -6.55 10.00 1.99
N PRO A 52 -6.48 10.71 3.14
CA PRO A 52 -5.51 10.36 4.19
C PRO A 52 -5.77 8.98 4.81
N ILE A 53 -7.02 8.56 4.93
CA ILE A 53 -7.36 7.21 5.42
C ILE A 53 -6.81 6.14 4.48
N LEU A 54 -7.06 6.26 3.18
CA LEU A 54 -6.57 5.31 2.17
C LEU A 54 -5.04 5.32 2.09
N TRP A 55 -4.41 6.48 2.26
CA TRP A 55 -2.95 6.60 2.27
C TRP A 55 -2.32 5.86 3.46
N ILE A 56 -2.79 6.12 4.68
CA ILE A 56 -2.29 5.45 5.90
C ILE A 56 -2.54 3.94 5.81
N TRP A 57 -3.72 3.54 5.36
CA TRP A 57 -4.05 2.13 5.15
C TRP A 57 -3.11 1.48 4.12
N GLY A 58 -2.77 2.18 3.04
CA GLY A 58 -1.82 1.72 2.03
C GLY A 58 -0.42 1.43 2.56
N ILE A 59 0.08 2.28 3.45
CA ILE A 59 1.37 2.11 4.12
C ILE A 59 1.33 0.89 5.06
N TYR A 60 0.31 0.81 5.91
CA TYR A 60 0.15 -0.29 6.86
C TYR A 60 -0.01 -1.64 6.16
N ASP A 61 -0.79 -1.69 5.08
CA ASP A 61 -1.01 -2.88 4.29
C ASP A 61 0.29 -3.37 3.63
N ALA A 62 1.12 -2.47 3.09
CA ALA A 62 2.41 -2.81 2.49
C ALA A 62 3.39 -3.40 3.53
N TYR A 63 3.46 -2.77 4.71
CA TYR A 63 4.27 -3.26 5.82
C TYR A 63 3.85 -4.66 6.26
N ARG A 64 2.57 -4.84 6.59
CA ARG A 64 2.04 -6.11 7.12
C ARG A 64 2.14 -7.23 6.09
N THR A 65 1.93 -6.91 4.81
CA THR A 65 2.08 -7.87 3.72
C THR A 65 3.52 -8.34 3.57
N ALA A 66 4.51 -7.44 3.62
CA ALA A 66 5.92 -7.80 3.59
C ALA A 66 6.29 -8.73 4.76
N GLU A 67 5.80 -8.40 5.96
CA GLU A 67 6.02 -9.20 7.17
C GLU A 67 5.38 -10.59 7.06
N LYS A 68 4.16 -10.67 6.50
CA LYS A 68 3.46 -11.94 6.24
C LYS A 68 4.20 -12.82 5.23
N ILE A 69 4.72 -12.23 4.15
CA ILE A 69 5.55 -12.95 3.16
C ILE A 69 6.81 -13.50 3.82
N ASN A 70 7.48 -12.70 4.65
CA ASN A 70 8.68 -13.15 5.36
C ASN A 70 8.39 -14.29 6.34
N ARG A 71 7.31 -14.19 7.12
CA ARG A 71 6.89 -15.26 8.03
C ARG A 71 6.60 -16.56 7.26
N ARG A 72 5.85 -16.47 6.16
CA ARG A 72 5.56 -17.63 5.30
C ARG A 72 6.84 -18.29 4.78
N ASN A 73 7.81 -17.50 4.33
CA ASN A 73 9.06 -18.02 3.78
C ASN A 73 9.94 -18.68 4.85
N LYS A 74 9.85 -18.26 6.13
CA LYS A 74 10.56 -18.91 7.25
C LYS A 74 9.95 -20.25 7.67
N THR A 75 8.64 -20.44 7.49
CA THR A 75 7.97 -21.70 7.84
C THR A 75 8.16 -22.79 6.77
N GLN A 76 8.58 -22.42 5.56
CA GLN A 76 8.80 -23.35 4.44
C GLN A 76 10.27 -23.74 4.24
N SER A 77 11.19 -23.22 5.06
CA SER A 77 12.62 -23.57 5.08
C SER A 77 12.93 -24.49 6.25
#